data_AF-A0A836TMS5-F1
#
_entry.id   AF-A0A836TMS5-F1
#
_cell.length_a   1.000
_cell.length_b   1.000
_cell.length_c   1.000
_cell.angle_alpha   90.00
_cell.angle_beta   90.00
_cell.angle_gamma   90.00
#
_symmetry.space_group_name_H-M   'P 1'
#
loop_
_entity.id
_entity.type
_entity.pdbx_description
1 polymer ?
#
loop_
_entity_poly.entity_id
_entity_poly.type
_entity_poly.pdbx_seq_one_letter_code
_entity_poly.pdbx_strand_id
1 'polypeptide(L)'
;MNYDLKITGGTIIDGTGADRYQGDVGIKDGVVVALGTVSGTATKEIDATGKIVSPGFVDAHTHYDAQILWDRMMTISPWHGVTTIVMGNCGFGVGLRIVEPLCARSKRLRA
;
A
#
# COMPACT_ATOMS: atom_id res chain seq x y z
N MET A 1 24.05 5.68 2.22
CA MET A 1 22.78 6.02 1.54
C MET A 1 21.91 6.80 2.54
N ASN A 2 21.04 7.70 2.06
CA ASN A 2 20.04 8.36 2.90
C ASN A 2 18.64 7.92 2.45
N TYR A 3 17.91 7.22 3.32
CA TYR A 3 16.57 6.70 3.07
C TYR A 3 15.50 7.68 3.56
N ASP A 4 14.27 7.53 3.08
CA ASP A 4 13.14 8.29 3.60
C ASP A 4 12.60 7.64 4.88
N LEU A 5 12.55 6.30 4.88
CA LEU A 5 12.12 5.49 6.01
C LEU A 5 13.03 4.26 6.15
N LYS A 6 13.38 3.92 7.39
CA LYS A 6 13.92 2.61 7.76
C LYS A 6 13.01 1.93 8.78
N ILE A 7 12.83 0.62 8.64
CA ILE A 7 12.23 -0.26 9.65
C ILE A 7 13.36 -1.16 10.16
N THR A 8 13.66 -1.13 11.45
CA THR A 8 14.88 -1.75 12.01
C THR A 8 14.59 -2.84 13.04
N GLY A 9 15.50 -3.80 13.17
CA GLY A 9 15.46 -4.85 14.20
C GLY A 9 14.31 -5.87 14.04
N GLY A 10 13.67 -5.89 12.87
CA GLY A 10 12.52 -6.73 12.60
C GLY A 10 12.88 -8.15 12.18
N THR A 11 11.92 -9.07 12.31
CA THR A 11 11.96 -10.36 11.63
C THR A 11 11.20 -10.26 10.31
N ILE A 12 11.93 -10.33 9.20
CA ILE A 12 11.39 -10.17 7.85
C ILE A 12 10.79 -11.49 7.36
N ILE A 13 9.56 -11.40 6.84
CA ILE A 13 8.89 -12.43 6.05
C ILE A 13 8.54 -11.78 4.71
N ASP A 14 9.30 -12.07 3.65
CA ASP A 14 9.24 -11.34 2.38
C ASP A 14 8.09 -11.78 1.44
N GLY A 15 7.33 -12.81 1.83
CA GLY A 15 6.20 -13.34 1.04
C GLY A 15 6.59 -14.32 -0.06
N THR A 16 7.88 -14.64 -0.24
CA THR A 16 8.35 -15.63 -1.24
C THR A 16 8.10 -17.08 -0.82
N GLY A 17 7.78 -17.31 0.46
CA GLY A 17 7.69 -18.63 1.07
C GLY A 17 9.01 -19.14 1.66
N ALA A 18 10.10 -18.36 1.57
CA ALA A 18 11.35 -18.64 2.25
C ALA A 18 11.24 -18.51 3.79
N ASP A 19 12.23 -19.05 4.50
CA ASP A 19 12.34 -18.91 5.95
C ASP A 19 12.49 -17.44 6.37
N ARG A 20 11.88 -17.10 7.50
CA ARG A 20 12.00 -15.76 8.11
C ARG A 20 13.42 -15.48 8.57
N TYR A 21 13.88 -14.24 8.46
CA TYR A 21 15.22 -13.82 8.86
C TYR A 21 15.23 -12.49 9.59
N GLN A 22 16.25 -12.24 10.41
CA GLN A 22 16.42 -10.93 11.07
C GLN A 22 16.95 -9.90 10.07
N GLY A 23 16.42 -8.69 10.11
CA GLY A 23 16.94 -7.61 9.30
C GLY A 23 16.13 -6.33 9.34
N ASP A 24 16.61 -5.39 8.55
CA ASP A 24 16.04 -4.06 8.39
C ASP A 24 15.46 -3.91 6.97
N VAL A 25 14.59 -2.92 6.79
CA VAL A 25 14.01 -2.53 5.51
C VAL A 25 14.30 -1.06 5.25
N GLY A 26 14.91 -0.76 4.10
CA GLY A 26 15.20 0.60 3.65
C GLY A 26 14.24 1.03 2.54
N ILE A 27 13.59 2.18 2.70
CA ILE A 27 12.59 2.71 1.77
C ILE A 27 13.04 4.07 1.25
N LYS A 28 12.98 4.24 -0.08
CA LYS A 28 13.31 5.47 -0.79
C LYS A 28 12.31 5.72 -1.91
N ASP A 29 11.80 6.95 -1.99
CA ASP A 29 10.83 7.41 -3.00
C ASP A 29 9.61 6.48 -3.11
N GLY A 30 9.13 5.99 -1.97
CA GLY A 30 7.97 5.08 -1.87
C GLY A 30 8.26 3.62 -2.24
N VAL A 31 9.52 3.26 -2.52
CA VAL A 31 9.94 1.92 -2.95
C VAL A 31 10.86 1.29 -1.91
N VAL A 32 10.72 -0.02 -1.69
CA VAL A 32 11.68 -0.80 -0.92
C VAL A 32 12.96 -0.95 -1.74
N VAL A 33 14.07 -0.42 -1.25
CA VAL A 33 15.37 -0.40 -1.97
C VAL A 33 16.45 -1.25 -1.29
N ALA A 34 16.21 -1.70 -0.06
CA ALA A 34 17.15 -2.56 0.67
C ALA A 34 16.42 -3.44 1.70
N LEU A 35 16.91 -4.67 1.90
CA LEU A 35 16.44 -5.66 2.88
C LEU A 35 17.65 -6.31 3.57
N GLY A 36 17.50 -6.73 4.83
CA GLY A 36 18.56 -7.40 5.59
C GLY A 36 19.47 -6.38 6.25
N THR A 37 20.74 -6.29 5.84
CA THR A 37 21.66 -5.28 6.39
C THR A 37 21.49 -3.95 5.68
N VAL A 38 20.77 -3.01 6.30
CA VAL A 38 20.47 -1.68 5.72
C VAL A 38 21.37 -0.61 6.33
N SER A 39 22.54 -0.40 5.71
CA SER A 39 23.49 0.64 6.14
C SER A 39 23.10 2.05 5.68
N GLY A 40 23.37 3.04 6.52
CA GLY A 40 23.05 4.46 6.27
C GLY A 40 21.98 5.03 7.20
N THR A 41 21.66 6.31 6.98
CA THR A 41 20.69 7.08 7.76
C THR A 41 19.33 7.12 7.08
N ALA A 42 18.27 7.41 7.83
CA ALA A 42 16.96 7.70 7.28
C ALA A 42 16.35 8.97 7.91
N THR A 43 15.50 9.65 7.15
CA THR A 43 14.70 10.77 7.66
C THR A 43 13.75 10.31 8.78
N LYS A 44 13.25 9.07 8.70
CA LYS A 44 12.42 8.44 9.71
C LYS A 44 12.90 7.02 9.99
N GLU A 45 12.93 6.62 11.25
CA GLU A 45 13.20 5.23 11.65
C GLU A 45 12.02 4.69 12.48
N ILE A 46 11.69 3.42 12.28
CA ILE A 46 10.69 2.67 13.03
C ILE A 46 11.37 1.44 13.62
N ASP A 47 11.37 1.32 14.95
CA ASP A 47 11.86 0.13 15.64
C ASP A 47 10.80 -0.99 15.59
N ALA A 48 11.15 -2.10 14.95
CA ALA A 48 10.35 -3.31 14.81
C ALA A 48 10.92 -4.48 15.64
N THR A 49 11.72 -4.20 16.67
CA THR A 49 12.28 -5.23 17.56
C THR A 49 11.19 -6.12 18.14
N GLY A 50 11.35 -7.44 17.94
CA GLY A 50 10.37 -8.45 18.39
C GLY A 50 9.06 -8.45 17.58
N LYS A 51 9.01 -7.74 16.45
CA LYS A 51 7.87 -7.70 15.52
C LYS A 51 8.22 -8.38 14.19
N ILE A 52 7.18 -8.72 13.45
CA ILE A 52 7.29 -9.19 12.07
C ILE A 52 7.20 -7.99 11.12
N VAL A 53 8.04 -7.99 10.10
CA VAL A 53 7.96 -7.07 8.96
C VAL A 53 7.59 -7.90 7.73
N SER A 54 6.44 -7.63 7.13
CA SER A 54 5.92 -8.36 5.97
C SER A 54 5.45 -7.40 4.88
N PRO A 55 5.27 -7.88 3.63
CA PRO A 55 4.44 -7.19 2.67
C PRO A 55 3.06 -6.88 3.27
N GLY A 56 2.49 -5.76 2.85
CA GLY A 56 1.09 -5.46 3.14
C GLY A 56 0.18 -6.50 2.51
N PHE A 57 -0.91 -6.85 3.20
CA PHE A 57 -1.80 -7.89 2.70
C PHE A 57 -2.61 -7.40 1.50
N VAL A 58 -2.89 -8.34 0.60
CA VAL A 58 -3.75 -8.14 -0.58
C VAL A 58 -5.07 -8.86 -0.32
N ASP A 59 -6.13 -8.10 -0.13
CA ASP A 59 -7.48 -8.66 0.01
C ASP A 59 -8.10 -8.82 -1.37
N ALA A 60 -8.12 -10.07 -1.84
CA ALA A 60 -8.60 -10.40 -3.18
C ALA A 60 -10.13 -10.36 -3.30
N HIS A 61 -10.88 -10.20 -2.20
CA HIS A 61 -12.32 -10.38 -2.22
C HIS A 61 -13.05 -9.43 -1.28
N THR A 62 -13.25 -8.20 -1.75
CA THR A 62 -13.99 -7.17 -1.01
C THR A 62 -15.28 -6.77 -1.71
N HIS A 63 -16.16 -6.14 -0.93
CA HIS A 63 -17.38 -5.48 -1.40
C HIS A 63 -17.37 -3.99 -1.02
N TYR A 64 -16.21 -3.33 -1.09
CA TYR A 64 -16.07 -1.90 -0.79
C TYR A 64 -16.58 -0.97 -1.90
N ASP A 65 -17.14 -1.52 -2.97
CA ASP A 65 -17.64 -0.82 -4.15
C ASP A 65 -18.52 0.39 -3.80
N ALA A 66 -19.42 0.23 -2.84
CA ALA A 66 -20.25 1.32 -2.33
C ALA A 66 -19.57 2.05 -1.15
N GLN A 67 -18.92 1.31 -0.24
CA GLN A 67 -18.35 1.84 1.00
C GLN A 67 -17.36 2.97 0.78
N ILE A 68 -16.56 2.90 -0.29
CA ILE A 68 -15.58 3.94 -0.62
C ILE A 68 -16.18 5.34 -0.77
N LEU A 69 -17.51 5.44 -1.01
CA LEU A 69 -18.21 6.71 -1.14
C LEU A 69 -18.39 7.44 0.21
N TRP A 70 -18.51 6.71 1.32
CA TRP A 70 -18.69 7.30 2.67
C TRP A 70 -17.54 7.01 3.64
N ASP A 71 -16.71 6.00 3.36
CA ASP A 71 -15.49 5.69 4.10
C ASP A 71 -14.31 5.60 3.13
N ARG A 72 -13.73 6.76 2.82
CA ARG A 72 -12.60 6.89 1.88
C ARG A 72 -11.31 6.25 2.38
N MET A 73 -11.20 6.09 3.70
CA MET A 73 -10.01 5.50 4.33
C MET A 73 -10.10 3.98 4.37
N MET A 74 -11.30 3.42 4.19
CA MET A 74 -11.58 1.98 4.26
C MET A 74 -10.97 1.37 5.53
N THR A 75 -11.11 2.06 6.67
CA THR A 75 -10.22 1.94 7.85
C THR A 75 -10.07 0.54 8.40
N ILE A 76 -11.10 -0.31 8.22
CA ILE A 76 -11.06 -1.70 8.63
C ILE A 76 -9.93 -2.49 7.93
N SER A 77 -9.57 -2.17 6.69
CA SER A 77 -8.50 -2.81 5.94
C SER A 77 -7.09 -2.47 6.49
N PRO A 78 -6.66 -1.20 6.55
CA PRO A 78 -5.32 -0.87 7.05
C PRO A 78 -5.15 -1.21 8.54
N TRP A 79 -6.21 -1.24 9.35
CA TRP A 79 -6.13 -1.73 10.74
C TRP A 79 -5.75 -3.21 10.84
N HIS A 80 -6.05 -4.00 9.82
CA HIS A 80 -5.68 -5.42 9.74
C HIS A 80 -4.48 -5.68 8.83
N GLY A 81 -3.74 -4.63 8.43
CA GLY A 81 -2.54 -4.76 7.60
C GLY A 81 -2.81 -4.92 6.10
N VAL A 82 -4.06 -4.77 5.65
CA VAL A 82 -4.41 -4.78 4.23
C VAL A 82 -4.00 -3.45 3.60
N THR A 83 -3.25 -3.53 2.50
CA THR A 83 -2.74 -2.36 1.76
C THR A 83 -3.28 -2.27 0.34
N THR A 84 -3.83 -3.37 -0.18
CA THR A 84 -4.41 -3.44 -1.52
C THR A 84 -5.67 -4.30 -1.46
N ILE A 85 -6.70 -3.88 -2.18
CA ILE A 85 -8.00 -4.55 -2.24
C ILE A 85 -8.43 -4.73 -3.69
N VAL A 86 -9.22 -5.77 -3.95
CA VAL A 86 -9.91 -5.99 -5.23
C VAL A 86 -11.43 -5.83 -5.02
N MET A 87 -12.07 -4.99 -5.82
CA MET A 87 -13.53 -4.74 -5.85
C MET A 87 -14.17 -5.36 -7.09
N GLY A 88 -15.51 -5.31 -7.20
CA GLY A 88 -16.24 -5.87 -8.35
C GLY A 88 -16.50 -7.37 -8.26
N ASN A 89 -16.58 -7.90 -7.04
CA ASN A 89 -16.73 -9.33 -6.77
C ASN A 89 -18.19 -9.81 -6.89
N CYS A 90 -18.38 -11.12 -7.07
CA CYS A 90 -19.68 -11.80 -7.03
C CYS A 90 -20.73 -11.28 -8.04
N GLY A 91 -20.28 -10.70 -9.17
CA GLY A 91 -21.18 -10.11 -10.17
C GLY A 91 -21.77 -8.75 -9.73
N PHE A 92 -21.29 -8.19 -8.63
CA PHE A 92 -21.65 -6.87 -8.14
C PHE A 92 -20.46 -5.93 -8.27
N GLY A 93 -20.67 -4.83 -9.00
CA GLY A 93 -19.69 -3.76 -9.10
C GLY A 93 -20.40 -2.42 -9.21
N VAL A 94 -19.97 -1.45 -8.43
CA VAL A 94 -20.46 -0.08 -8.56
C VAL A 94 -19.56 0.65 -9.54
N GLY A 95 -20.08 0.92 -10.74
CA GLY A 95 -19.42 1.78 -11.70
C GLY A 95 -19.39 3.22 -11.20
N LEU A 96 -18.34 3.61 -10.47
CA LEU A 96 -18.13 5.01 -10.14
C LEU A 96 -17.79 5.76 -11.43
N ARG A 97 -18.71 6.61 -11.87
CA ARG A 97 -18.37 7.67 -12.82
C ARG A 97 -17.49 8.66 -12.08
N ILE A 98 -16.17 8.57 -12.26
CA ILE A 98 -15.25 9.63 -11.84
C ILE A 98 -15.61 10.86 -12.67
N VAL A 99 -16.46 11.73 -12.11
CA VAL A 99 -16.72 13.06 -12.65
C VAL A 99 -15.53 13.94 -12.33
N GLU A 100 -14.40 13.70 -13.00
CA GLU A 100 -13.44 14.78 -13.20
C GLU A 100 -14.05 15.82 -14.16
N PRO A 101 -13.89 17.13 -13.91
CA PRO A 101 -14.37 18.17 -14.82
C PRO A 101 -13.57 18.27 -16.13
N LEU A 102 -12.81 17.24 -16.54
CA LEU A 102 -12.00 17.27 -17.75
C LEU A 102 -12.81 17.19 -19.05
N CYS A 103 -14.07 16.72 -19.02
CA CYS A 103 -14.92 16.56 -20.21
C CYS A 103 -15.90 17.74 -20.45
N ALA A 104 -15.54 18.97 -20.04
CA ALA A 104 -16.27 20.19 -20.41
C ALA A 104 -15.48 21.13 -21.35
N ARG A 105 -14.27 20.76 -21.80
CA ARG A 105 -13.41 21.64 -22.63
C ARG A 105 -13.27 21.28 -24.11
N SER A 106 -13.93 20.24 -24.64
CA SER A 106 -13.75 19.84 -26.06
C SER A 106 -14.94 20.08 -27.00
N LYS A 107 -15.99 20.82 -26.60
CA LYS A 107 -17.13 21.15 -27.49
C LYS A 107 -17.30 22.64 -27.82
N ARG A 108 -16.20 23.35 -28.10
CA ARG A 108 -16.23 24.61 -28.85
C ARG A 108 -15.08 24.63 -29.86
N LEU A 109 -15.28 23.96 -30.98
CA LEU A 109 -14.57 24.18 -32.26
C LEU A 109 -15.15 23.22 -33.30
N ARG A 110 -16.40 23.47 -33.71
CA ARG A 110 -16.95 23.11 -35.03
C ARG A 110 -18.06 24.12 -35.36
N ALA A 111 -17.97 24.65 -36.59
CA ALA A 111 -18.71 25.76 -37.20
C ALA A 111 -18.24 27.16 -36.78
#